data_AF-A0A925VKK9-F1
#
_entry.id   AF-A0A925VKK9-F1
#
_cell.length_a   1.000
_cell.length_b   1.000
_cell.length_c   1.000
_cell.angle_alpha   90.00
_cell.angle_beta   90.00
_cell.angle_gamma   90.00
#
_symmetry.space_group_name_H-M   'P 1'
#
loop_
_entity.id
_entity.type
_entity.pdbx_description
1 polymer ?
#
loop_
_entity_poly.entity_id
_entity_poly.type
_entity_poly.pdbx_seq_one_letter_code
_entity_poly.pdbx_strand_id
1 'polypeptide(L)'
;MIQSIDHIVILVRDLPQAIADYSALGFTVTPGGTHADGATHNALVPFEDGSYLELIAFTRDAPGHRWWRHLAAGGGLVDFALLPGDPEGDIAAARARGLDINGPTNGGRTRLDGQEVRWL
;
A
#
# COMPACT_ATOMS: atom_id res chain seq x y z
N MET A 1 1.56 -7.28 -19.34
CA MET A 1 0.08 -7.17 -19.21
C MET A 1 -0.26 -7.29 -17.75
N ILE A 2 -1.24 -6.53 -17.27
CA ILE A 2 -1.72 -6.63 -15.88
C ILE A 2 -2.18 -8.06 -15.59
N GLN A 3 -1.69 -8.63 -14.48
CA GLN A 3 -1.93 -10.02 -14.11
C GLN A 3 -3.13 -10.16 -13.17
N SER A 4 -3.17 -9.35 -12.12
CA SER A 4 -4.15 -9.46 -11.03
C SER A 4 -4.23 -8.16 -10.23
N ILE A 5 -5.13 -8.13 -9.24
CA ILE A 5 -5.00 -7.20 -8.11
C ILE A 5 -3.78 -7.64 -7.29
N ASP A 6 -2.92 -6.69 -6.94
CA ASP A 6 -1.83 -6.91 -5.99
C ASP A 6 -2.34 -6.68 -4.56
N HIS A 7 -2.92 -5.50 -4.31
CA HIS A 7 -3.48 -5.20 -2.99
C HIS A 7 -4.54 -4.10 -3.01
N ILE A 8 -5.29 -4.03 -1.92
CA ILE A 8 -6.22 -2.95 -1.60
C ILE A 8 -5.66 -2.17 -0.40
N VAL A 9 -5.65 -0.84 -0.50
CA VAL A 9 -5.12 0.05 0.54
C VAL A 9 -6.25 0.55 1.44
N ILE A 10 -6.14 0.25 2.73
CA ILE A 10 -7.10 0.66 3.77
C ILE A 10 -6.39 1.61 4.73
N LEU A 11 -6.74 2.89 4.65
CA LEU A 11 -6.24 3.93 5.56
C LEU A 11 -6.90 3.79 6.92
N VAL A 12 -6.10 3.61 7.96
CA VAL A 12 -6.53 3.54 9.36
C VAL A 12 -5.91 4.67 10.17
N ARG A 13 -6.56 5.04 11.28
CA ARG A 13 -6.07 6.09 12.19
C ARG A 13 -4.92 5.61 13.08
N ASP A 14 -5.04 4.39 13.58
CA ASP A 14 -4.11 3.80 14.53
C ASP A 14 -3.81 2.37 14.04
N LEU A 15 -2.57 2.16 13.60
CA LEU A 15 -2.15 0.89 13.03
C LEU A 15 -2.13 -0.25 14.07
N PRO A 16 -1.56 -0.07 15.29
CA PRO A 16 -1.67 -1.07 16.35
C PRO A 16 -3.11 -1.51 16.64
N GLN A 17 -4.06 -0.57 16.75
CA GLN A 17 -5.46 -0.88 16.97
C GLN A 17 -6.05 -1.65 15.79
N ALA A 18 -5.78 -1.22 14.55
CA ALA A 18 -6.27 -1.91 13.37
C ALA A 18 -5.72 -3.35 13.26
N ILE A 19 -4.45 -3.57 13.62
CA ILE A 19 -3.86 -4.92 13.69
C ILE A 19 -4.65 -5.79 14.68
N ALA A 20 -4.94 -5.26 15.88
CA ALA A 20 -5.71 -5.98 16.88
C ALA A 20 -7.14 -6.29 16.39
N ASP A 21 -7.81 -5.31 15.79
CA ASP A 21 -9.19 -5.45 15.30
C ASP A 21 -9.28 -6.50 14.18
N TYR A 22 -8.40 -6.43 13.17
CA TYR A 22 -8.39 -7.40 12.07
C TYR A 22 -7.98 -8.80 12.53
N SER A 23 -7.06 -8.90 13.49
CA SER A 23 -6.73 -10.18 14.12
C SER A 23 -7.93 -10.78 14.86
N ALA A 24 -8.71 -9.95 15.57
CA ALA A 24 -9.92 -10.39 16.26
C ALA A 24 -11.04 -10.82 15.29
N LEU A 25 -11.06 -10.28 14.07
CA LEU A 25 -11.91 -10.75 12.97
C LEU A 25 -11.47 -12.10 12.37
N GLY A 26 -10.31 -12.62 12.78
CA GLY A 26 -9.77 -13.91 12.34
C GLY A 26 -8.75 -13.83 11.20
N PHE A 27 -8.33 -12.63 10.80
CA PHE A 27 -7.26 -12.48 9.81
C PHE A 27 -5.89 -12.74 10.42
N THR A 28 -4.99 -13.31 9.63
CA THR A 28 -3.55 -13.27 9.94
C THR A 28 -3.00 -11.91 9.52
N VAL A 29 -2.58 -11.11 10.49
CA VAL A 29 -2.01 -9.78 10.24
C VAL A 29 -0.50 -9.83 10.50
N THR A 30 0.29 -9.46 9.49
CA THR A 30 1.75 -9.41 9.56
C THR A 30 2.23 -7.97 9.64
N PRO A 31 3.04 -7.58 10.65
CA PRO A 31 3.66 -6.25 10.66
C PRO A 31 4.46 -6.00 9.39
N GLY A 32 4.23 -4.85 8.77
CA GLY A 32 4.94 -4.46 7.56
C GLY A 32 6.18 -3.65 7.92
N GLY A 33 6.11 -2.34 7.72
CA GLY A 33 7.23 -1.44 8.01
C GLY A 33 6.88 0.02 7.76
N THR A 34 7.88 0.88 7.91
CA THR A 34 7.77 2.31 7.57
C THR A 34 8.18 2.53 6.13
N HIS A 35 7.34 3.20 5.35
CA HIS A 35 7.65 3.54 3.97
C HIS A 35 8.86 4.47 3.87
N ALA A 36 9.58 4.40 2.76
CA ALA A 36 10.86 5.09 2.57
C ALA A 36 10.79 6.62 2.74
N ASP A 37 9.63 7.23 2.47
CA ASP A 37 9.38 8.66 2.70
C ASP A 37 9.14 9.04 4.17
N GLY A 38 9.08 8.03 5.05
CA GLY A 38 8.82 8.15 6.47
C GLY A 38 7.43 8.70 6.82
N ALA A 39 6.51 8.84 5.85
CA ALA A 39 5.21 9.46 6.07
C ALA A 39 4.16 8.46 6.58
N THR A 40 4.30 7.19 6.20
CA THR A 40 3.34 6.14 6.53
C THR A 40 4.04 4.86 6.95
N HIS A 41 3.32 4.03 7.69
CA HIS A 41 3.71 2.67 8.03
C HIS A 41 2.53 1.72 7.78
N ASN A 42 2.80 0.42 7.65
CA ASN A 42 1.77 -0.54 7.30
C ASN A 42 1.85 -1.87 8.05
N ALA A 43 0.75 -2.61 7.96
CA ALA A 43 0.63 -4.03 8.26
C ALA A 43 -0.18 -4.69 7.15
N LEU A 44 0.09 -5.98 6.92
CA LEU A 44 -0.41 -6.70 5.76
C LEU A 44 -1.32 -7.85 6.21
N VAL A 45 -2.41 -8.05 5.48
CA VAL A 45 -3.25 -9.25 5.56
C VAL A 45 -3.05 -10.02 4.25
N PRO A 46 -2.14 -10.99 4.19
CA PRO A 46 -1.87 -11.76 2.98
C PRO A 46 -2.94 -12.82 2.72
N PHE A 47 -3.26 -13.03 1.44
CA PHE A 47 -4.11 -14.11 0.95
C PHE A 47 -3.29 -15.16 0.20
N GLU A 48 -3.89 -16.34 0.00
CA GLU A 48 -3.22 -17.50 -0.62
C GLU A 48 -2.82 -17.25 -2.08
N ASP A 49 -3.58 -16.43 -2.81
CA ASP A 49 -3.31 -16.07 -4.20
C ASP A 49 -2.20 -15.02 -4.37
N GLY A 50 -1.58 -14.58 -3.27
CA GLY A 50 -0.53 -13.56 -3.25
C GLY A 50 -1.04 -12.13 -3.14
N SER A 51 -2.35 -11.90 -3.26
CA SER A 51 -2.93 -10.58 -2.99
C SER A 51 -2.94 -10.27 -1.49
N TYR A 52 -3.10 -9.00 -1.12
CA TYR A 52 -3.20 -8.63 0.30
C TYR A 52 -4.05 -7.39 0.56
N LEU A 53 -4.50 -7.22 1.80
CA LEU A 53 -4.92 -5.92 2.31
C LEU A 53 -3.72 -5.21 2.92
N GLU A 54 -3.51 -3.96 2.52
CA GLU A 54 -2.55 -3.07 3.17
C GLU A 54 -3.30 -2.19 4.16
N LEU A 55 -3.14 -2.48 5.45
CA LEU A 55 -3.55 -1.56 6.51
C LEU A 55 -2.45 -0.50 6.64
N ILE A 56 -2.77 0.75 6.32
CA ILE A 56 -1.80 1.84 6.31
C ILE A 56 -2.21 2.96 7.27
N ALA A 57 -1.26 3.52 8.00
CA ALA A 57 -1.48 4.71 8.81
C ALA A 57 -0.36 5.72 8.60
N PHE A 58 -0.64 6.98 8.89
CA PHE A 58 0.38 8.03 8.90
C PHE A 58 1.19 7.99 10.19
N THR A 59 2.50 8.15 10.08
CA THR A 59 3.41 8.25 11.24
C THR A 59 3.48 9.65 11.82
N ARG A 60 3.00 10.65 11.07
CA ARG A 60 3.01 12.08 11.38
C ARG A 60 1.98 12.81 10.53
N ASP A 61 1.69 14.05 10.90
CA ASP A 61 0.89 14.93 10.06
C ASP A 61 1.52 15.12 8.67
N ALA A 62 0.71 14.90 7.64
CA ALA A 62 1.16 14.95 6.25
C ALA A 62 0.11 15.61 5.32
N PRO A 63 -0.29 16.87 5.54
CA PRO A 63 -1.34 17.54 4.77
C PRO A 63 -1.11 17.61 3.24
N GLY A 64 0.14 17.52 2.79
CA GLY A 64 0.49 17.44 1.36
C GLY A 64 0.38 16.04 0.75
N HIS A 65 0.18 14.99 1.55
CA HIS A 65 0.09 13.62 1.03
C HIS A 65 -1.30 13.36 0.45
N ARG A 66 -1.37 12.70 -0.73
CA ARG A 66 -2.62 12.47 -1.47
C ARG A 66 -3.72 11.81 -0.64
N TRP A 67 -3.33 10.91 0.26
CA TRP A 67 -4.25 10.19 1.14
C TRP A 67 -4.65 10.93 2.41
N TRP A 68 -3.97 12.01 2.80
CA TRP A 68 -4.16 12.65 4.11
C TRP A 68 -5.58 13.15 4.34
N ARG A 69 -6.19 13.75 3.31
CA ARG A 69 -7.57 14.26 3.36
C ARG A 69 -8.61 13.19 3.72
N HIS A 70 -8.32 11.91 3.42
CA HIS A 70 -9.24 10.81 3.70
C HIS A 70 -9.25 10.44 5.18
N LEU A 71 -8.19 10.77 5.93
CA LEU A 71 -8.15 10.55 7.38
C LEU A 71 -9.22 11.37 8.11
N ALA A 72 -9.42 12.63 7.68
CA ALA A 72 -10.45 13.51 8.21
C ALA A 72 -11.87 12.97 7.97
N ALA A 73 -12.08 12.17 6.93
CA ALA A 73 -13.35 11.53 6.61
C ALA A 73 -13.57 10.18 7.33
N GLY A 74 -12.61 9.71 8.13
CA GLY A 74 -12.72 8.42 8.83
C GLY A 74 -11.67 7.39 8.45
N GLY A 75 -10.92 7.59 7.37
CA GLY A 75 -10.13 6.54 6.73
C GLY A 75 -10.97 5.63 5.83
N GLY A 76 -10.59 4.36 5.71
CA GLY A 76 -11.24 3.36 4.88
C GLY A 76 -10.47 3.01 3.61
N LEU A 77 -11.13 2.40 2.62
CA LEU A 77 -10.52 2.06 1.34
C LEU A 77 -10.15 3.35 0.59
N VAL A 78 -8.87 3.55 0.32
CA VAL A 78 -8.34 4.78 -0.29
C VAL A 78 -7.63 4.56 -1.62
N ASP A 79 -7.19 3.34 -1.93
CA ASP A 79 -6.45 3.03 -3.16
C ASP A 79 -6.43 1.52 -3.44
N PHE A 80 -5.92 1.14 -4.60
CA PHE A 80 -5.60 -0.24 -4.96
C PHE A 80 -4.38 -0.29 -5.88
N ALA A 81 -3.70 -1.44 -5.92
CA ALA A 81 -2.62 -1.70 -6.84
C ALA A 81 -2.91 -2.92 -7.71
N LEU A 82 -2.44 -2.86 -8.96
CA LEU A 82 -2.51 -3.95 -9.92
C LEU A 82 -1.10 -4.51 -10.11
N LEU A 83 -0.96 -5.83 -10.17
CA LEU A 83 0.32 -6.49 -10.38
C LEU A 83 0.67 -6.45 -11.89
N PRO A 84 1.70 -5.69 -12.31
CA PRO A 84 2.14 -5.71 -13.71
C PRO A 84 2.84 -7.03 -14.04
N GLY A 85 2.78 -7.43 -15.30
CA GLY A 85 3.62 -8.51 -15.84
C GLY A 85 4.99 -8.02 -16.28
N ASP A 86 5.01 -6.79 -16.80
CA ASP A 86 6.20 -6.06 -17.23
C ASP A 86 5.93 -4.59 -16.93
N PRO A 87 6.45 -4.02 -15.82
CA PRO A 87 6.12 -2.65 -15.43
C PRO A 87 6.37 -1.62 -16.53
N GLU A 88 7.51 -1.71 -17.23
CA GLU A 88 7.85 -0.75 -18.28
C GLU A 88 6.95 -0.92 -19.51
N GLY A 89 6.76 -2.16 -19.95
CA GLY A 89 5.88 -2.48 -21.08
C GLY A 89 4.42 -2.13 -20.80
N ASP A 90 3.93 -2.36 -19.58
CA ASP A 90 2.56 -2.09 -19.17
C ASP A 90 2.30 -0.57 -19.06
N ILE A 91 3.26 0.20 -18.54
CA ILE A 91 3.19 1.67 -18.54
C ILE A 91 3.20 2.20 -19.97
N ALA A 92 4.09 1.73 -20.83
CA ALA A 92 4.15 2.16 -22.23
C ALA A 92 2.84 1.85 -22.97
N ALA A 93 2.28 0.65 -22.76
CA ALA A 93 1.04 0.25 -23.37
C ALA A 93 -0.16 1.04 -22.83
N ALA A 94 -0.17 1.43 -21.56
CA ALA A 94 -1.20 2.31 -21.00
C ALA A 94 -1.12 3.73 -21.60
N ARG A 95 0.09 4.30 -21.71
CA ARG A 95 0.32 5.61 -22.35
C ARG A 95 -0.09 5.61 -23.82
N ALA A 96 0.21 4.54 -24.56
CA ALA A 96 -0.22 4.39 -25.95
C ALA A 96 -1.76 4.37 -26.12
N ARG A 97 -2.51 4.05 -25.06
CA ARG A 97 -3.97 4.12 -25.02
C ARG A 97 -4.51 5.45 -24.49
N GLY A 98 -3.64 6.43 -24.26
CA GLY A 98 -4.00 7.78 -23.81
C GLY A 98 -4.16 7.95 -22.31
N LEU A 99 -3.69 6.98 -21.49
CA LEU A 99 -3.68 7.13 -20.03
C LEU A 99 -2.47 7.94 -19.57
N ASP A 100 -2.72 8.94 -18.73
CA ASP A 100 -1.67 9.73 -18.08
C ASP A 100 -1.12 8.98 -16.86
N ILE A 101 -0.14 8.10 -17.12
CA ILE A 101 0.54 7.30 -16.08
C ILE A 101 1.99 7.76 -15.94
N ASN A 102 2.34 8.17 -14.73
CA ASN A 102 3.69 8.51 -14.31
C ASN A 102 4.40 7.29 -13.71
N GLY A 103 5.72 7.22 -13.86
CA GLY A 103 6.54 6.11 -13.38
C GLY A 103 7.30 5.37 -14.49
N PRO A 104 7.99 4.25 -14.14
CA PRO A 104 8.01 3.61 -12.81
C PRO A 104 8.66 4.49 -11.74
N THR A 105 8.34 4.25 -10.46
CA THR A 105 8.88 5.04 -9.34
C THR A 105 9.31 4.08 -8.24
N ASN A 106 10.59 4.14 -7.88
CA ASN A 106 11.14 3.30 -6.84
C ASN A 106 10.38 3.50 -5.52
N GLY A 107 9.87 2.41 -4.98
CA GLY A 107 9.26 2.37 -3.66
C GLY A 107 10.02 1.45 -2.73
N GLY A 108 9.68 1.52 -1.45
CA GLY A 108 10.30 0.69 -0.44
C GLY A 108 9.73 0.90 0.94
N ARG A 109 10.02 -0.05 1.83
CA ARG A 109 9.79 0.08 3.27
C ARG A 109 10.90 -0.58 4.07
N THR A 110 11.13 -0.07 5.27
CA THR A 110 12.03 -0.68 6.25
C THR A 110 11.19 -1.44 7.28
N ARG A 111 11.47 -2.74 7.43
CA ARG A 111 10.82 -3.61 8.41
C ARG A 111 11.33 -3.34 9.82
N LEU A 112 10.63 -3.88 10.81
CA LEU A 112 10.98 -3.74 12.23
C LEU A 112 12.35 -4.34 12.58
N ASP A 113 12.82 -5.34 11.84
CA ASP A 113 14.13 -5.97 12.01
C ASP A 113 15.26 -5.22 11.26
N GLY A 114 14.96 -4.06 10.68
CA GLY A 114 15.90 -3.25 9.92
C GLY A 114 16.12 -3.71 8.48
N GLN A 115 15.47 -4.78 8.02
CA GLN A 115 15.57 -5.20 6.61
C GLN A 115 14.80 -4.24 5.70
N GLU A 116 15.41 -3.89 4.57
CA GLU A 116 14.77 -3.09 3.53
C GLU A 116 14.08 -3.98 2.49
N VAL A 117 12.83 -3.64 2.17
CA VAL A 117 12.10 -4.18 1.03
C VAL A 117 12.01 -3.06 0.00
N ARG A 118 12.33 -3.35 -1.26
CA ARG A 118 12.30 -2.40 -2.36
C ARG A 118 11.47 -2.94 -3.52
N TRP A 119 10.81 -2.05 -4.25
CA TRP A 119 10.06 -2.37 -5.46
C TRP A 119 10.22 -1.26 -6.51
N LEU A 120 9.96 -1.63 -7.76
CA LEU A 120 10.05 -0.80 -8.97
C LEU A 120 8.66 -0.53 -9.54
#